data_AF-A0A382T091-F1
#
_entry.id   AF-A0A382T091-F1
#
_cell.length_a   1.000
_cell.length_b   1.000
_cell.length_c   1.000
_cell.angle_alpha   90.00
_cell.angle_beta   90.00
_cell.angle_gamma   90.00
#
_symmetry.space_group_name_H-M   'P 1'
#
loop_
_entity.id
_entity.type
_entity.pdbx_description
1 polymer ?
#
loop_
_entity_poly.entity_id
_entity_poly.type
_entity_poly.pdbx_seq_one_letter_code
_entity_poly.pdbx_strand_id
1 'polypeptide(L)'
;MQNRNLPQIDERGRMTHPRRLMSLKKLILGIFASVMLLTANASEIPSGAVTLEQCIQLALENNLSLRITNYQPRLAALNLRGAYGAYDPRFSLGGTDSFRESKGRQNPLEFTIPSSETDSFRHNIGLNGVTPFGTRYSMGLNSSETTGTDSRDFPFGSYGTGFSASITQPLLRGAWIDGTRMNIKLQKQQVENSSLTVIRQITQTVSNVELAYYALIASRENVKVAEETLALTEKNFSNQKRR
;
A
#
# COMPACT_ATOMS: atom_id res chain seq x y z
N MET A 1 6.05 -37.45 -84.29
CA MET A 1 4.62 -37.13 -84.10
C MET A 1 4.34 -37.23 -82.61
N GLN A 2 4.57 -36.22 -81.78
CA GLN A 2 3.95 -34.88 -81.68
C GLN A 2 2.55 -34.92 -81.04
N ASN A 3 2.53 -34.46 -79.78
CA ASN A 3 1.48 -33.79 -78.98
C ASN A 3 0.07 -34.38 -78.80
N ARG A 4 -0.35 -34.48 -77.53
CA ARG A 4 -1.39 -33.64 -76.85
C ARG A 4 -1.53 -34.09 -75.38
N ASN A 5 -1.10 -33.27 -74.41
CA ASN A 5 -1.90 -32.31 -73.60
C ASN A 5 -2.85 -32.95 -72.58
N LEU A 6 -2.48 -32.87 -71.28
CA LEU A 6 -3.24 -32.29 -70.15
C LEU A 6 -2.55 -32.67 -68.83
N PRO A 7 -2.23 -31.70 -67.95
CA PRO A 7 -2.66 -31.87 -66.57
C PRO A 7 -3.35 -30.61 -66.04
N GLN A 8 -4.49 -30.82 -65.39
CA GLN A 8 -5.29 -29.80 -64.73
C GLN A 8 -5.25 -30.08 -63.21
N ILE A 9 -5.08 -29.00 -62.43
CA ILE A 9 -5.54 -28.81 -61.02
C ILE A 9 -4.58 -29.43 -59.98
N ASP A 10 -4.04 -28.75 -58.95
CA ASP A 10 -4.37 -27.49 -58.28
C ASP A 10 -3.11 -26.94 -57.58
N GLU A 11 -2.99 -25.62 -57.53
CA GLU A 11 -2.01 -24.90 -56.71
C GLU A 11 -2.57 -24.72 -55.29
N ARG A 12 -1.74 -24.88 -54.24
CA ARG A 12 -1.72 -23.99 -53.06
C ARG A 12 -0.58 -24.37 -52.12
N GLY A 13 0.62 -23.93 -52.49
CA GLY A 13 1.63 -23.60 -51.50
C GLY A 13 1.31 -22.23 -50.88
N ARG A 14 1.41 -22.14 -49.55
CA ARG A 14 2.07 -21.08 -48.77
C ARG A 14 1.56 -21.09 -47.32
N MET A 15 2.41 -21.60 -46.44
CA MET A 15 2.29 -21.38 -45.00
C MET A 15 2.44 -19.88 -44.71
N THR A 16 1.46 -19.28 -44.04
CA THR A 16 1.58 -17.93 -43.48
C THR A 16 1.12 -17.94 -42.03
N HIS A 17 2.09 -17.82 -41.12
CA HIS A 17 1.88 -17.50 -39.69
C HIS A 17 1.22 -16.11 -39.54
N PRO A 18 0.11 -15.97 -38.79
CA PRO A 18 -0.38 -14.66 -38.40
C PRO A 18 0.19 -14.23 -37.04
N ARG A 19 1.23 -13.39 -37.13
CA ARG A 19 1.39 -12.09 -36.44
C ARG A 19 1.23 -12.02 -34.91
N ARG A 20 2.40 -11.93 -34.23
CA ARG A 20 2.61 -11.15 -33.00
C ARG A 20 2.04 -9.73 -33.15
N LEU A 21 1.11 -9.34 -32.28
CA LEU A 21 0.70 -7.95 -32.10
C LEU A 21 1.36 -7.38 -30.84
N MET A 22 2.02 -6.25 -31.03
CA MET A 22 2.92 -5.57 -30.11
C MET A 22 2.22 -4.99 -28.87
N SER A 23 2.86 -5.26 -27.73
CA SER A 23 3.07 -4.41 -26.55
C SER A 23 2.51 -2.97 -26.59
N LEU A 24 1.43 -2.76 -25.83
CA LEU A 24 0.88 -1.46 -25.47
C LEU A 24 1.74 -0.78 -24.36
N LYS A 25 3.02 -0.49 -24.64
CA LYS A 25 4.00 0.06 -23.66
C LYS A 25 4.30 1.56 -23.80
N LYS A 26 3.46 2.34 -24.49
CA LYS A 26 3.68 3.79 -24.64
C LYS A 26 2.39 4.58 -24.49
N LEU A 27 1.94 4.79 -23.26
CA LEU A 27 1.01 5.86 -22.92
C LEU A 27 1.23 6.31 -21.48
N ILE A 28 2.46 6.73 -21.18
CA ILE A 28 2.82 7.48 -19.97
C ILE A 28 3.88 8.49 -20.39
N LEU A 29 3.47 9.71 -20.73
CA LEU A 29 4.30 10.91 -20.55
C LEU A 29 3.47 12.16 -20.85
N GLY A 30 3.48 13.11 -19.92
CA GLY A 30 3.10 14.49 -20.19
C GLY A 30 1.94 14.98 -19.32
N ILE A 31 2.27 15.38 -18.09
CA ILE A 31 1.95 16.68 -17.46
C ILE A 31 2.44 16.56 -16.00
N PHE A 32 3.73 16.86 -15.80
CA PHE A 32 4.31 17.10 -14.48
C PHE A 32 5.31 18.24 -14.65
N ALA A 33 4.79 19.48 -14.70
CA ALA A 33 5.58 20.70 -14.58
C ALA A 33 4.65 21.91 -14.41
N SER A 34 3.83 21.92 -13.36
CA SER A 34 3.41 23.19 -12.75
C SER A 34 4.16 23.31 -11.44
N VAL A 35 5.30 23.99 -11.53
CA VAL A 35 6.03 24.55 -10.41
C VAL A 35 5.09 25.55 -9.76
N MET A 36 4.36 25.12 -8.74
CA MET A 36 3.61 25.99 -7.86
C MET A 36 4.60 26.55 -6.85
N LEU A 37 5.07 27.77 -7.06
CA LEU A 37 5.75 28.55 -6.02
C LEU A 37 4.79 28.65 -4.83
N LEU A 38 5.03 27.89 -3.77
CA LEU A 38 4.45 28.21 -2.47
C LEU A 38 5.18 29.46 -1.97
N THR A 39 4.51 30.60 -2.05
CA THR A 39 4.80 31.71 -1.17
C THR A 39 4.57 31.20 0.25
N ALA A 40 5.64 30.96 0.99
CA ALA A 40 5.58 30.79 2.43
C ALA A 40 5.00 32.09 2.98
N ASN A 41 3.71 32.08 3.35
CA ASN A 41 3.14 33.12 4.17
C ASN A 41 3.85 33.01 5.52
N ALA A 42 4.92 33.78 5.69
CA ALA A 42 5.42 34.10 7.01
C ALA A 42 4.28 34.89 7.68
N SER A 43 3.50 34.22 8.53
CA SER A 43 2.46 34.88 9.31
C SER A 43 3.11 36.07 10.03
N GLU A 44 2.64 37.28 9.71
CA GLU A 44 3.09 38.50 10.37
C GLU A 44 2.97 38.29 11.87
N ILE A 45 4.11 38.36 12.57
CA ILE A 45 4.12 38.38 14.04
C ILE A 45 3.28 39.60 14.42
N PRO A 46 2.17 39.46 15.17
CA PRO A 46 1.32 40.58 15.51
C PRO A 46 2.15 41.70 16.12
N SER A 47 2.20 42.84 15.44
CA SER A 47 2.88 44.05 15.90
C SER A 47 2.06 44.66 17.04
N GLY A 48 2.23 44.14 18.25
CA GLY A 48 1.55 44.57 19.47
C GLY A 48 1.94 43.74 20.70
N ALA A 49 1.44 44.11 21.88
CA ALA A 49 1.60 43.30 23.08
C ALA A 49 0.83 41.99 22.91
N VAL A 50 1.53 40.91 22.54
CA VAL A 50 0.91 39.59 22.32
C VAL A 50 0.51 39.01 23.67
N THR A 51 -0.75 38.64 23.81
CA THR A 51 -1.26 37.96 25.02
C THR A 51 -0.86 36.48 25.01
N LEU A 52 -0.80 35.85 26.19
CA LEU A 52 -0.51 34.41 26.29
C LEU A 52 -1.49 33.57 25.44
N GLU A 53 -2.78 33.93 25.45
CA GLU A 53 -3.81 33.26 24.66
C GLU A 53 -3.56 33.36 23.15
N GLN A 54 -3.15 34.54 22.66
CA GLN A 54 -2.76 34.72 21.26
C GLN A 54 -1.52 33.87 20.90
N CYS A 55 -0.52 33.79 21.79
CA CYS A 55 0.64 32.93 21.60
C CYS A 55 0.24 31.45 21.50
N ILE A 56 -0.67 31.00 22.35
CA ILE A 56 -1.18 29.62 22.34
C ILE A 56 -1.93 29.34 21.04
N GLN A 57 -2.84 30.22 20.63
CA GLN A 57 -3.61 30.06 19.39
C GLN A 57 -2.67 30.00 18.17
N LEU A 58 -1.74 30.94 18.06
CA LEU A 58 -0.76 30.98 16.98
C LEU A 58 0.08 29.70 16.93
N ALA A 59 0.50 29.20 18.10
CA ALA A 59 1.25 27.97 18.21
C ALA A 59 0.42 26.75 17.80
N LEU A 60 -0.83 26.62 18.25
CA LEU A 60 -1.70 25.49 17.89
C LEU A 60 -2.02 25.47 16.39
N GLU A 61 -2.26 26.63 15.78
CA GLU A 61 -2.56 26.74 14.35
C GLU A 61 -1.36 26.43 13.45
N ASN A 62 -0.15 26.87 13.84
CA ASN A 62 1.04 26.80 13.00
C ASN A 62 2.00 25.65 13.34
N ASN A 63 1.74 24.88 14.40
CA ASN A 63 2.63 23.79 14.80
C ASN A 63 2.48 22.58 13.86
N LEU A 64 3.48 22.41 12.98
CA LEU A 64 3.55 21.28 12.04
C LEU A 64 3.58 19.92 12.74
N SER A 65 4.22 19.82 13.92
CA SER A 65 4.27 18.58 14.69
C SER A 65 2.90 18.16 15.21
N LEU A 66 2.06 19.12 15.62
CA LEU A 66 0.65 18.87 15.97
C LEU A 66 -0.15 18.42 14.77
N ARG A 67 0.03 19.06 13.61
CA ARG A 67 -0.63 18.65 12.37
C ARG A 67 -0.25 17.21 11.99
N ILE A 68 1.03 16.86 12.06
CA ILE A 68 1.52 15.48 11.80
C ILE A 68 0.91 14.49 12.80
N THR A 69 0.92 14.83 14.10
CA THR A 69 0.41 13.95 15.16
C THR A 69 -1.11 13.75 15.01
N ASN A 70 -1.86 14.76 14.56
CA ASN A 70 -3.30 14.66 14.31
C ASN A 70 -3.67 13.62 13.22
N TYR A 71 -2.74 13.28 12.32
CA TYR A 71 -2.97 12.20 11.34
C TYR A 71 -2.85 10.79 11.95
N GLN A 72 -2.17 10.62 13.09
CA GLN A 72 -1.94 9.30 13.70
C GLN A 72 -3.24 8.55 14.02
N PRO A 73 -4.28 9.16 14.64
CA PRO A 73 -5.57 8.50 14.84
C PRO A 73 -6.26 8.07 13.54
N ARG A 74 -6.10 8.85 12.47
CA ARG A 74 -6.68 8.50 11.16
C ARG A 74 -5.97 7.29 10.57
N LEU A 75 -4.64 7.22 10.67
CA LEU A 75 -3.88 6.04 10.26
C LEU A 75 -4.24 4.81 11.10
N ALA A 76 -4.37 4.96 12.42
CA ALA A 76 -4.81 3.89 13.30
C ALA A 76 -6.23 3.40 12.94
N ALA A 77 -7.15 4.30 12.58
CA ALA A 77 -8.49 3.94 12.15
C ALA A 77 -8.49 3.18 10.81
N LEU A 78 -7.61 3.55 9.88
CA LEU A 78 -7.41 2.80 8.64
C LEU A 78 -6.83 1.41 8.91
N ASN A 79 -5.89 1.27 9.84
CA ASN A 79 -5.35 -0.02 10.27
C ASN A 79 -6.45 -0.89 10.93
N LEU A 80 -7.30 -0.29 11.77
CA LEU A 80 -8.47 -0.97 12.33
C LEU A 80 -9.41 -1.45 11.22
N ARG A 81 -9.70 -0.62 10.23
CA ARG A 81 -10.50 -1.01 9.06
C ARG A 81 -9.84 -2.14 8.28
N GLY A 82 -8.52 -2.11 8.11
CA GLY A 82 -7.75 -3.20 7.50
C GLY A 82 -7.86 -4.51 8.28
N ALA A 83 -7.87 -4.46 9.62
CA ALA A 83 -8.07 -5.64 10.46
C ALA A 83 -9.47 -6.25 10.29
N TYR A 84 -10.50 -5.44 10.05
CA TYR A 84 -11.83 -5.94 9.69
C TYR A 84 -11.85 -6.66 8.33
N GLY A 85 -10.92 -6.34 7.43
CA GLY A 85 -10.78 -7.00 6.13
C GLY A 85 -10.47 -8.51 6.21
N ALA A 86 -10.08 -9.01 7.38
CA ALA A 86 -9.99 -10.45 7.63
C ALA A 86 -11.34 -11.19 7.48
N TYR A 87 -12.48 -10.49 7.63
CA TYR A 87 -13.82 -11.04 7.41
C TYR A 87 -14.34 -10.86 5.99
N ASP A 88 -13.63 -10.09 5.16
CA ASP A 88 -14.04 -9.87 3.79
C ASP A 88 -13.87 -11.16 2.97
N PRO A 89 -14.84 -11.52 2.13
CA PRO A 89 -14.71 -12.67 1.24
C PRO A 89 -13.54 -12.46 0.29
N ARG A 90 -12.62 -13.42 0.25
CA ARG A 90 -11.56 -13.47 -0.73
C ARG A 90 -12.06 -14.19 -1.98
N PHE A 91 -12.18 -13.45 -3.07
CA PHE A 91 -12.39 -14.00 -4.40
C PHE A 91 -11.04 -14.23 -5.10
N SER A 92 -10.86 -15.38 -5.72
CA SER A 92 -9.67 -15.73 -6.50
C SER A 92 -10.08 -16.26 -7.87
N LEU A 93 -9.47 -15.73 -8.91
CA LEU A 93 -9.59 -16.21 -10.28
C LEU A 93 -8.18 -16.44 -10.82
N GLY A 94 -7.93 -17.61 -11.38
CA GLY A 94 -6.64 -17.98 -11.95
C GLY A 94 -6.83 -18.80 -13.23
N GLY A 95 -5.90 -18.61 -14.14
CA GLY A 95 -5.76 -19.39 -15.36
C GLY A 95 -4.28 -19.70 -15.56
N THR A 96 -3.96 -20.95 -15.85
CA THR A 96 -2.61 -21.39 -16.18
C THR A 96 -2.66 -22.13 -17.49
N ASP A 97 -1.89 -21.64 -18.44
CA ASP A 97 -1.64 -22.30 -19.72
C ASP A 97 -0.22 -22.86 -19.70
N SER A 98 -0.06 -24.11 -20.14
CA SER A 98 1.20 -24.81 -20.05
C SER A 98 1.39 -25.77 -21.22
N PHE A 99 2.41 -25.49 -22.00
CA PHE A 99 2.84 -26.30 -23.12
C PHE A 99 4.12 -27.07 -22.79
N ARG A 100 4.14 -28.37 -23.10
CA ARG A 100 5.31 -29.23 -22.96
C ARG A 100 5.50 -30.02 -24.25
N GLU A 101 6.66 -29.85 -24.85
CA GLU A 101 7.11 -30.64 -26.00
C GLU A 101 8.36 -31.44 -25.60
N SER A 102 8.32 -32.75 -25.79
CA SER A 102 9.47 -33.63 -25.68
C SER A 102 9.89 -34.02 -27.09
N LYS A 103 11.08 -33.58 -27.52
CA LYS A 103 11.62 -33.95 -28.84
C LYS A 103 12.22 -35.36 -28.77
N GLY A 104 11.86 -36.17 -29.76
CA GLY A 104 12.41 -37.51 -29.88
C GLY A 104 13.93 -37.51 -30.06
N ARG A 105 14.60 -38.54 -29.55
CA ARG A 105 16.06 -38.70 -29.64
C ARG A 105 16.39 -40.14 -30.05
N GLN A 106 17.34 -40.28 -30.96
CA GLN A 106 17.97 -41.57 -31.24
C GLN A 106 19.04 -41.84 -30.18
N ASN A 107 18.91 -42.96 -29.47
CA ASN A 107 19.90 -43.46 -28.54
C ASN A 107 20.86 -44.40 -29.31
N PRO A 108 22.19 -44.38 -29.06
CA PRO A 108 23.16 -45.32 -29.65
C PRO A 108 22.87 -46.83 -29.46
N LEU A 109 21.86 -47.20 -28.66
CA LEU A 109 21.38 -48.58 -28.45
C LEU A 109 20.18 -48.95 -29.36
N GLU A 110 20.03 -48.31 -30.52
CA GLU A 110 18.98 -48.58 -31.53
C GLU A 110 17.52 -48.45 -31.07
N PHE A 111 17.25 -47.76 -29.95
CA PHE A 111 15.89 -47.40 -29.57
C PHE A 111 15.63 -45.89 -29.79
N THR A 112 14.55 -45.60 -30.50
CA THR A 112 14.07 -44.23 -30.71
C THR A 112 13.17 -43.84 -29.55
N ILE A 113 13.54 -42.81 -28.79
CA ILE A 113 12.60 -42.15 -27.88
C ILE A 113 11.73 -41.26 -28.76
N PRO A 114 10.41 -41.50 -28.83
CA PRO A 114 9.54 -40.74 -29.69
C PRO A 114 9.23 -39.34 -29.13
N SER A 115 8.78 -38.44 -30.01
CA SER A 115 8.29 -37.13 -29.59
C SER A 115 6.92 -37.23 -28.95
N SER A 116 6.64 -36.33 -28.01
CA SER A 116 5.30 -36.15 -27.44
C SER A 116 5.06 -34.68 -27.15
N GLU A 117 3.83 -34.25 -27.40
CA GLU A 117 3.36 -32.89 -27.16
C GLU A 117 2.22 -32.95 -26.15
N THR A 118 2.22 -32.04 -25.18
CA THR A 118 1.16 -31.91 -24.18
C THR A 118 0.89 -30.44 -23.94
N ASP A 119 -0.33 -30.04 -24.26
CA ASP A 119 -0.92 -28.78 -23.89
C ASP A 119 -1.82 -28.99 -22.67
N SER A 120 -1.83 -28.04 -21.75
CA SER A 120 -2.54 -28.14 -20.49
C SER A 120 -3.02 -26.77 -20.06
N PHE A 121 -4.34 -26.62 -20.04
CA PHE A 121 -5.01 -25.40 -19.64
C PHE A 121 -5.80 -25.64 -18.36
N ARG A 122 -5.58 -24.83 -17.33
CA ARG A 122 -6.24 -24.96 -16.03
C ARG A 122 -6.85 -23.63 -15.62
N HIS A 123 -8.06 -23.70 -15.10
CA HIS A 123 -8.76 -22.57 -14.51
C HIS A 123 -9.20 -22.89 -13.10
N ASN A 124 -9.07 -21.89 -12.22
CA ASN A 124 -9.56 -21.96 -10.86
C ASN A 124 -10.35 -20.69 -10.53
N ILE A 125 -11.55 -20.87 -10.01
CA ILE A 125 -12.38 -19.83 -9.43
C ILE A 125 -12.60 -20.22 -7.97
N GLY A 126 -12.35 -19.33 -7.04
CA GLY A 126 -12.47 -19.58 -5.62
C GLY A 126 -13.12 -18.41 -4.90
N LEU A 127 -13.93 -18.74 -3.90
CA LEU A 127 -14.45 -17.80 -2.92
C LEU A 127 -14.25 -18.39 -1.54
N ASN A 128 -13.50 -17.73 -0.67
CA ASN A 128 -13.27 -18.20 0.68
C ASN A 128 -13.29 -17.06 1.70
N GLY A 129 -13.70 -17.34 2.92
CA GLY A 129 -13.73 -16.35 3.97
C GLY A 129 -14.00 -16.93 5.35
N VAL A 130 -13.94 -16.07 6.35
CA VAL A 130 -14.24 -16.40 7.74
C VAL A 130 -15.26 -15.40 8.28
N THR A 131 -16.23 -15.87 9.04
CA THR A 131 -17.22 -15.00 9.69
C THR A 131 -16.72 -14.55 11.07
N PRO A 132 -17.29 -13.48 11.66
CA PRO A 132 -16.96 -13.03 13.01
C PRO A 132 -17.14 -14.11 14.11
N PHE A 133 -17.99 -15.11 13.85
CA PHE A 133 -18.23 -16.24 14.75
C PHE A 133 -17.17 -17.35 14.63
N GLY A 134 -16.21 -17.22 13.70
CA GLY A 134 -15.16 -18.21 13.43
C GLY A 134 -15.53 -19.28 12.42
N THR A 135 -16.74 -19.23 11.82
CA THR A 135 -17.15 -20.14 10.75
C THR A 135 -16.36 -19.84 9.49
N ARG A 136 -15.72 -20.86 8.92
CA ARG A 136 -14.99 -20.77 7.65
C ARG A 136 -15.86 -21.32 6.54
N TYR A 137 -15.90 -20.64 5.41
CA TYR A 137 -16.55 -21.10 4.20
C TYR A 137 -15.57 -21.04 3.04
N SER A 138 -15.64 -22.03 2.15
CA SER A 138 -14.90 -22.02 0.89
C SER A 138 -15.70 -22.70 -0.19
N MET A 139 -15.70 -22.08 -1.36
CA MET A 139 -16.25 -22.61 -2.61
C MET A 139 -15.17 -22.53 -3.67
N GLY A 140 -15.09 -23.55 -4.50
CA GLY A 140 -14.08 -23.66 -5.54
C GLY A 140 -14.66 -24.34 -6.77
N LEU A 141 -14.36 -23.79 -7.94
CA LEU A 141 -14.59 -24.41 -9.23
C LEU A 141 -13.24 -24.53 -9.91
N ASN A 142 -12.85 -25.75 -10.25
CA ASN A 142 -11.61 -26.03 -10.96
C ASN A 142 -11.98 -26.72 -12.27
N SER A 143 -11.37 -26.27 -13.36
CA SER A 143 -11.49 -26.93 -14.65
C SER A 143 -10.09 -27.13 -15.22
N SER A 144 -9.84 -28.29 -15.79
CA SER A 144 -8.57 -28.62 -16.42
C SER A 144 -8.85 -29.35 -17.72
N GLU A 145 -8.21 -28.86 -18.78
CA GLU A 145 -8.13 -29.51 -20.07
C GLU A 145 -6.67 -29.86 -20.34
N THR A 146 -6.43 -31.05 -20.86
CA THR A 146 -5.11 -31.52 -21.25
C THR A 146 -5.24 -32.28 -22.55
N THR A 147 -4.58 -31.78 -23.59
CA THR A 147 -4.61 -32.35 -24.94
C THR A 147 -3.19 -32.53 -25.43
N GLY A 148 -2.98 -33.44 -26.37
CA GLY A 148 -1.64 -33.71 -26.85
C GLY A 148 -1.54 -34.92 -27.75
N THR A 149 -0.31 -35.23 -28.12
CA THR A 149 0.05 -36.44 -28.87
C THR A 149 1.04 -37.24 -28.05
N ASP A 150 0.76 -38.53 -27.90
CA ASP A 150 1.71 -39.44 -27.27
C ASP A 150 2.83 -39.80 -28.26
N SER A 151 3.86 -40.42 -27.73
CA SER A 151 4.97 -41.18 -28.29
C SER A 151 4.73 -42.01 -29.58
N ARG A 152 3.49 -42.17 -30.04
CA ARG A 152 3.15 -42.93 -31.25
C ARG A 152 2.29 -42.09 -32.21
N ASP A 153 2.31 -40.77 -32.05
CA ASP A 153 1.43 -39.81 -32.74
C ASP A 153 -0.07 -40.08 -32.55
N PHE A 154 -0.45 -40.78 -31.48
CA PHE A 154 -1.87 -40.92 -31.13
C PHE A 154 -2.33 -39.70 -30.33
N PRO A 155 -3.39 -39.01 -30.79
CA PRO A 155 -3.95 -37.89 -30.05
C PRO A 155 -4.65 -38.38 -28.77
N PHE A 156 -4.49 -37.65 -27.69
CA PHE A 156 -5.23 -37.83 -26.45
C PHE A 156 -5.80 -36.51 -25.95
N GLY A 157 -6.88 -36.62 -25.18
CA GLY A 157 -7.55 -35.49 -24.55
C GLY A 157 -8.19 -35.91 -23.24
N SER A 158 -8.02 -35.09 -22.21
CA SER A 158 -8.68 -35.25 -20.93
C SER A 158 -9.24 -33.91 -20.48
N TYR A 159 -10.50 -33.93 -20.07
CA TYR A 159 -11.17 -32.78 -19.47
C TYR A 159 -11.72 -33.18 -18.11
N GLY A 160 -11.52 -32.32 -17.13
CA GLY A 160 -12.02 -32.50 -15.78
C GLY A 160 -12.53 -31.19 -15.23
N THR A 161 -13.75 -31.21 -14.68
CA THR A 161 -14.30 -30.08 -13.93
C THR A 161 -14.76 -30.56 -12.57
N GLY A 162 -14.33 -29.86 -11.53
CA GLY A 162 -14.65 -30.16 -10.15
C GLY A 162 -15.19 -28.93 -9.44
N PHE A 163 -16.33 -29.10 -8.77
CA PHE A 163 -16.89 -28.13 -7.85
C PHE A 163 -16.72 -28.64 -6.41
N SER A 164 -16.29 -27.76 -5.52
CA SER A 164 -16.15 -28.04 -4.09
C SER A 164 -16.76 -26.92 -3.27
N ALA A 165 -17.56 -27.26 -2.27
CA ALA A 165 -18.07 -26.34 -1.27
C ALA A 165 -17.90 -26.95 0.12
N SER A 166 -17.38 -26.18 1.06
CA SER A 166 -17.17 -26.61 2.44
C SER A 166 -17.44 -25.50 3.43
N ILE A 167 -18.12 -25.85 4.51
CA ILE A 167 -18.38 -24.97 5.66
C ILE A 167 -17.84 -25.67 6.91
N THR A 168 -17.07 -24.96 7.72
CA THR A 168 -16.48 -25.48 8.96
C THR A 168 -16.78 -24.54 10.10
N GLN A 169 -17.57 -25.00 11.07
CA GLN A 169 -17.94 -24.24 12.25
C GLN A 169 -17.28 -24.83 13.50
N PRO A 170 -16.35 -24.10 14.15
CA PRO A 170 -15.84 -24.52 15.45
C PRO A 170 -16.90 -24.27 16.53
N LEU A 171 -17.33 -25.31 17.24
CA LEU A 171 -18.41 -25.19 18.24
C LEU A 171 -17.97 -24.54 19.56
N LEU A 172 -16.75 -24.82 20.03
CA LEU A 172 -16.22 -24.28 21.29
C LEU A 172 -14.80 -23.70 21.19
N ARG A 173 -14.03 -24.10 20.18
CA ARG A 173 -12.65 -23.62 20.00
C ARG A 173 -12.66 -22.21 19.39
N GLY A 174 -12.27 -21.21 20.18
CA GLY A 174 -12.24 -19.82 19.74
C GLY A 174 -13.60 -19.13 19.78
N ALA A 175 -14.62 -19.69 20.46
CA ALA A 175 -15.94 -19.05 20.56
C ALA A 175 -15.88 -17.65 21.23
N TRP A 176 -14.88 -17.41 22.08
CA TRP A 176 -14.75 -16.16 22.85
C TRP A 176 -13.75 -15.18 22.22
N ILE A 177 -12.52 -15.63 21.96
CA ILE A 177 -11.44 -14.83 21.35
C ILE A 177 -10.74 -15.70 20.30
N ASP A 178 -10.75 -15.24 19.05
CA ASP A 178 -9.90 -15.78 17.98
C ASP A 178 -8.79 -14.76 17.63
N GLY A 179 -7.79 -15.18 16.84
CA GLY A 179 -6.69 -14.31 16.42
C GLY A 179 -7.16 -13.02 15.71
N THR A 180 -8.16 -13.11 14.83
CA THR A 180 -8.76 -11.97 14.13
C THR A 180 -9.47 -11.04 15.10
N ARG A 181 -10.31 -11.56 16.00
CA ARG A 181 -10.97 -10.75 17.04
C ARG A 181 -10.00 -10.08 17.99
N MET A 182 -8.96 -10.79 18.41
CA MET A 182 -7.90 -10.23 19.25
C MET A 182 -7.19 -9.09 18.51
N ASN A 183 -6.85 -9.28 17.24
CA ASN A 183 -6.23 -8.26 16.42
C ASN A 183 -7.12 -7.01 16.29
N ILE A 184 -8.41 -7.18 16.01
CA ILE A 184 -9.36 -6.06 15.96
C ILE A 184 -9.45 -5.33 17.30
N LYS A 185 -9.50 -6.05 18.42
CA LYS A 185 -9.50 -5.45 19.76
C LYS A 185 -8.23 -4.63 20.01
N LEU A 186 -7.08 -5.15 19.61
CA LEU A 186 -5.79 -4.45 19.70
C LEU A 186 -5.77 -3.20 18.83
N GLN A 187 -6.26 -3.27 17.58
CA GLN A 187 -6.33 -2.11 16.69
C GLN A 187 -7.29 -1.03 17.23
N LYS A 188 -8.40 -1.42 17.88
CA LYS A 188 -9.28 -0.47 18.58
C LYS A 188 -8.52 0.26 19.70
N GLN A 189 -7.78 -0.48 20.52
CA GLN A 189 -6.96 0.12 21.57
C GLN A 189 -5.89 1.05 20.99
N GLN A 190 -5.32 0.71 19.84
CA GLN A 190 -4.34 1.55 19.15
C GLN A 190 -4.94 2.87 18.66
N VAL A 191 -6.19 2.88 18.18
CA VAL A 191 -6.91 4.11 17.82
C VAL A 191 -7.10 5.01 19.04
N GLU A 192 -7.52 4.43 20.16
CA GLU A 192 -7.69 5.18 21.41
C GLU A 192 -6.35 5.76 21.90
N ASN A 193 -5.29 4.93 21.94
CA ASN A 193 -3.95 5.35 22.35
C ASN A 193 -3.39 6.47 21.45
N SER A 194 -3.61 6.39 20.14
CA SER A 194 -3.21 7.44 19.21
C SER A 194 -3.95 8.75 19.44
N SER A 195 -5.23 8.71 19.84
CA SER A 195 -6.00 9.90 20.22
C SER A 195 -5.45 10.53 21.51
N LEU A 196 -5.12 9.71 22.51
CA LEU A 196 -4.47 10.18 23.74
C LEU A 196 -3.09 10.79 23.47
N THR A 197 -2.36 10.25 22.49
CA THR A 197 -1.07 10.80 22.05
C THR A 197 -1.22 12.21 21.46
N VAL A 198 -2.29 12.47 20.70
CA VAL A 198 -2.60 13.82 20.19
C VAL A 198 -2.87 14.77 21.35
N ILE A 199 -3.71 14.37 22.32
CA ILE A 199 -4.02 15.20 23.50
C ILE A 199 -2.74 15.54 24.25
N ARG A 200 -1.89 14.55 24.52
CA ARG A 200 -0.59 14.76 25.17
C ARG A 200 0.29 15.76 24.41
N GLN A 201 0.32 15.67 23.08
CA GLN A 201 1.10 16.60 22.26
C GLN A 201 0.55 18.03 22.32
N ILE A 202 -0.78 18.19 22.36
CA ILE A 202 -1.42 19.50 22.55
C ILE A 202 -1.03 20.06 23.91
N THR A 203 -1.19 19.29 24.98
CA THR A 203 -0.82 19.69 26.35
C THR A 203 0.64 20.12 26.42
N GLN A 204 1.57 19.32 25.87
CA GLN A 204 2.99 19.66 25.86
C GLN A 204 3.27 20.95 25.07
N THR A 205 2.58 21.16 23.95
CA THR A 205 2.76 22.37 23.14
C THR A 205 2.29 23.60 23.90
N VAL A 206 1.13 23.53 24.55
CA VAL A 206 0.61 24.63 25.40
C VAL A 206 1.58 24.93 26.54
N SER A 207 2.01 23.91 27.30
CA SER A 207 2.95 24.11 28.41
C SER A 207 4.30 24.70 27.95
N ASN A 208 4.81 24.29 26.78
CA ASN A 208 6.04 24.86 26.24
C ASN A 208 5.87 26.34 25.84
N VAL A 209 4.71 26.72 25.30
CA VAL A 209 4.40 28.12 24.96
C VAL A 209 4.27 28.97 26.21
N GLU A 210 3.60 28.46 27.25
CA GLU A 210 3.51 29.14 28.55
C GLU A 210 4.88 29.40 29.17
N LEU A 211 5.74 28.38 29.21
CA LEU A 211 7.11 28.52 29.71
C LEU A 211 7.92 29.54 28.91
N ALA A 212 7.82 29.50 27.57
CA ALA A 212 8.52 30.45 26.71
C ALA A 212 8.02 31.89 26.90
N TYR A 213 6.71 32.06 27.09
CA TYR A 213 6.10 33.37 27.36
C TYR A 213 6.60 33.97 28.67
N TYR A 214 6.58 33.20 29.77
CA TYR A 214 7.10 33.67 31.05
C TYR A 214 8.62 33.90 31.03
N ALA A 215 9.38 33.08 30.30
CA ALA A 215 10.81 33.29 30.10
C ALA A 215 11.12 34.60 29.35
N LEU A 216 10.29 34.97 28.37
CA LEU A 216 10.41 36.26 27.66
C LEU A 216 10.15 37.44 28.60
N ILE A 217 9.11 37.36 29.44
CA ILE A 217 8.81 38.40 30.45
C ILE A 217 10.00 38.56 31.40
N ALA A 218 10.53 37.46 31.95
CA ALA A 218 11.68 37.49 32.84
C ALA A 218 12.93 38.09 32.16
N SER A 219 13.18 37.74 30.89
CA SER A 219 14.31 38.28 30.13
C SER A 219 14.19 39.78 29.87
N ARG A 220 12.98 40.28 29.60
CA ARG A 220 12.72 41.73 29.44
C ARG A 220 12.97 42.49 30.74
N GLU A 221 12.51 41.97 31.87
CA GLU A 221 12.74 42.61 33.16
C GLU A 221 14.23 42.61 33.53
N ASN A 222 14.96 41.54 33.22
CA ASN A 222 16.40 41.48 33.42
C ASN A 222 17.16 42.55 32.61
N VAL A 223 16.76 42.81 31.36
CA VAL A 223 17.36 43.90 30.56
C VAL A 223 17.08 45.25 31.20
N LYS A 224 15.84 45.49 31.62
CA LYS A 224 15.44 46.73 32.28
C LYS A 224 16.24 46.99 33.58
N VAL A 225 16.41 45.97 34.41
CA VAL A 225 17.24 46.04 35.63
C VAL A 225 18.71 46.33 35.28
N ALA A 226 19.24 45.74 34.22
CA ALA A 226 20.61 45.99 33.78
C ALA A 226 20.82 47.44 33.30
N GLU A 227 19.85 48.00 32.57
CA GLU A 227 19.86 49.40 32.12
C GLU A 227 19.78 50.38 33.30
N GLU A 228 18.89 50.14 34.26
CA GLU A 228 18.79 50.97 35.48
C GLU A 228 20.09 50.93 36.29
N THR A 229 20.70 49.74 36.40
CA THR A 229 22.00 49.57 37.09
C THR A 229 23.12 50.32 36.38
N LEU A 230 23.14 50.29 35.04
CA LEU A 230 24.12 51.04 34.24
C LEU A 230 23.95 52.55 34.44
N ALA A 231 22.72 53.06 34.33
CA ALA A 231 22.42 54.48 34.51
C ALA A 231 22.80 54.99 35.91
N LEU A 232 22.53 54.20 36.95
CA LEU A 232 22.96 54.51 38.32
C LEU A 232 24.49 54.52 38.46
N THR A 233 25.17 53.58 37.81
CA THR A 233 26.64 53.49 37.82
C THR A 233 27.27 54.70 37.12
N GLU A 234 26.74 55.13 35.97
CA GLU A 234 27.17 56.33 35.25
C GLU A 234 26.95 57.61 36.08
N LYS A 235 25.80 57.71 36.76
CA LYS A 235 25.50 58.83 37.67
C LYS A 235 26.47 58.87 38.85
N ASN A 236 26.77 57.73 39.47
CA ASN A 236 27.75 57.66 40.56
C ASN A 236 29.17 58.03 40.08
N PHE A 237 29.59 57.55 38.91
CA PHE A 237 30.89 57.86 38.33
C PHE A 237 31.04 59.36 38.01
N SER A 238 30.02 59.98 37.41
CA SER A 238 30.03 61.42 37.12
C SER A 238 30.06 62.27 38.40
N ASN A 239 29.37 61.86 39.46
CA ASN A 239 29.43 62.52 40.76
C ASN A 239 30.82 62.43 41.41
N GLN A 240 31.51 61.30 41.27
CA GLN A 240 32.89 61.13 41.75
C GLN A 240 33.86 62.04 41.00
N LYS A 241 33.71 62.21 39.68
CA LYS A 241 34.54 63.13 38.88
C LYS A 241 34.35 64.62 39.21
N ARG A 242 33.23 65.00 39.84
CA ARG A 242 32.93 66.38 40.23
C ARG A 242 33.44 66.75 41.62
N ARG A 243 33.87 65.77 42.41
CA ARG A 243 34.58 65.96 43.68
C ARG A 243 36.08 65.99 43.44
#